data_AF-A0A1R3I7V2-F1
#
_entry.id   AF-A0A1R3I7V2-F1
#
_cell.length_a   1.000
_cell.length_b   1.000
_cell.length_c   1.000
_cell.angle_alpha   90.00
_cell.angle_beta   90.00
_cell.angle_gamma   90.00
#
_symmetry.space_group_name_H-M   'P 1'
#
loop_
_entity.id
_entity.type
_entity.pdbx_description
1 polymer ?
#
loop_
_entity_poly.entity_id
_entity_poly.type
_entity_poly.pdbx_seq_one_letter_code
_entity_poly.pdbx_strand_id
1 'polypeptide(L)'
;MYTLFYMAHTRGTPVATPAFFAGGSLFMNPKDPNLRKLENCFLLGPLLVYASTMPELGSDKLQVLLPKGIWLSFDFDDSHPDLPALYLQGGSIIPLGPPLQHVGEYNRSDDITLVVALDEHGKAKGILFEDDGDGYGFTEGQYLLTHYIAELKSSTVTVRISETEGLWKRPDRRLHVQLLIGEGAMLDKWGIDGEALQIEMPSEIEVAEMISSRKLQQRMRLASIKLIPDVEDVSGPKGGELSKTPVVLENGCWSLQIVPWIGGRIISMVHLPSGRQWLHSRVEINGYEEYSGMDYRSAGCSEEYHVIQRDLEHAGEDESLLLEGDIGGGLILQRQIAIPKDNSKVFEVDSRILARKVGAGSGGFSRLVCLRVHPTFSLLHPTESFVAFTSIDGSKHEVWPESGEQHYEGNLLPNGEWVLIDKCLGLGLINRFNISDVRKCLIHWGTGTVNLELWSEDRPVSKESPLRICHEYEVVEIS
;
A
#
# COMPACT_ATOMS: atom_id res chain seq x y z
N MET A 1 12.18 -9.95 -7.75
CA MET A 1 11.03 -10.31 -6.88
C MET A 1 10.32 -11.58 -7.33
N TYR A 2 9.83 -11.66 -8.57
CA TYR A 2 9.04 -12.82 -9.04
C TYR A 2 9.73 -14.18 -8.88
N THR A 3 11.04 -14.28 -9.15
CA THR A 3 11.84 -15.48 -8.84
C THR A 3 11.76 -15.91 -7.37
N LEU A 4 11.69 -14.98 -6.42
CA LEU A 4 11.60 -15.33 -5.00
C LEU A 4 10.23 -15.93 -4.66
N PHE A 5 9.15 -15.46 -5.29
CA PHE A 5 7.83 -16.08 -5.14
C PHE A 5 7.80 -17.50 -5.71
N TYR A 6 8.44 -17.75 -6.84
CA TYR A 6 8.62 -19.10 -7.36
C TYR A 6 9.38 -20.01 -6.38
N MET A 7 10.45 -19.50 -5.76
CA MET A 7 11.21 -20.24 -4.74
C MET A 7 10.40 -20.48 -3.46
N ALA A 8 9.56 -19.53 -3.06
CA ALA A 8 8.64 -19.70 -1.95
C ALA A 8 7.59 -20.77 -2.24
N HIS A 9 7.01 -20.76 -3.43
CA HIS A 9 6.05 -21.77 -3.87
C HIS A 9 6.65 -23.18 -3.93
N THR A 10 7.85 -23.32 -4.52
CA THR A 10 8.45 -24.64 -4.78
C THR A 10 9.26 -25.20 -3.62
N ARG A 11 9.82 -24.35 -2.76
CA ARG A 11 10.74 -24.76 -1.68
C ARG A 11 10.33 -24.29 -0.29
N GLY A 12 9.24 -23.54 -0.16
CA GLY A 12 8.78 -22.98 1.12
C GLY A 12 9.72 -21.92 1.73
N THR A 13 10.66 -21.38 0.94
CA THR A 13 11.59 -20.34 1.42
C THR A 13 10.86 -18.99 1.47
N PRO A 14 10.84 -18.25 2.60
CA PRO A 14 10.16 -16.96 2.65
C PRO A 14 10.78 -15.95 1.67
N VAL A 15 9.95 -15.09 1.08
CA VAL A 15 10.40 -14.05 0.14
C VAL A 15 11.26 -12.99 0.85
N ALA A 16 10.81 -12.56 2.02
CA ALA A 16 11.55 -11.70 2.93
C ALA A 16 11.97 -12.52 4.16
N THR A 17 13.25 -12.44 4.54
CA THR A 17 13.80 -13.15 5.70
C THR A 17 14.56 -12.19 6.61
N PRO A 18 14.64 -12.45 7.93
CA PRO A 18 15.40 -11.58 8.83
C PRO A 18 16.91 -11.72 8.59
N ALA A 19 17.71 -10.69 8.94
CA ALA A 19 19.14 -10.64 8.63
C ALA A 19 19.96 -11.83 9.19
N PHE A 20 19.53 -12.46 10.28
CA PHE A 20 20.21 -13.65 10.83
C PHE A 20 20.06 -14.91 9.96
N PHE A 21 19.26 -14.88 8.89
CA PHE A 21 19.24 -15.92 7.86
C PHE A 21 20.43 -15.81 6.88
N ALA A 22 21.19 -14.72 6.93
CA ALA A 22 22.37 -14.52 6.09
C ALA A 22 23.44 -15.61 6.30
N GLY A 23 24.00 -16.10 5.19
CA GLY A 23 24.97 -17.18 5.14
C GLY A 23 24.58 -18.22 4.08
N GLY A 24 25.51 -18.53 3.17
CA GLY A 24 25.22 -19.31 1.96
C GLY A 24 24.70 -20.73 2.23
N SER A 25 23.76 -21.12 1.36
CA SER A 25 23.24 -22.47 1.05
C SER A 25 23.07 -23.48 2.19
N LEU A 26 21.79 -23.76 2.46
CA LEU A 26 21.22 -24.90 3.18
C LEU A 26 21.21 -24.90 4.71
N PHE A 27 22.10 -24.23 5.44
CA PHE A 27 21.93 -24.12 6.90
C PHE A 27 22.41 -22.77 7.41
N MET A 28 21.42 -22.01 7.89
CA MET A 28 21.46 -20.90 8.84
C MET A 28 22.83 -20.64 9.48
N ASN A 29 23.19 -19.36 9.64
CA ASN A 29 24.23 -18.97 10.57
C ASN A 29 23.62 -18.41 11.87
N PRO A 30 23.02 -19.26 12.75
CA PRO A 30 22.33 -18.80 13.96
C PRO A 30 23.28 -18.29 15.05
N LYS A 31 24.56 -18.11 14.73
CA LYS A 31 25.67 -17.96 15.68
C LYS A 31 25.90 -16.52 16.13
N ASP A 32 25.39 -15.52 15.40
CA ASP A 32 25.45 -14.14 15.88
C ASP A 32 24.10 -13.73 16.51
N PRO A 33 23.98 -13.73 17.84
CA PRO A 33 22.76 -13.32 18.51
C PRO A 33 22.44 -11.83 18.30
N ASN A 34 23.40 -11.00 17.89
CA ASN A 34 23.16 -9.59 17.64
C ASN A 34 22.31 -9.37 16.39
N LEU A 35 22.43 -10.24 15.38
CA LEU A 35 21.61 -10.17 14.16
C LEU A 35 20.12 -10.43 14.43
N ARG A 36 19.77 -11.06 15.56
CA ARG A 36 18.37 -11.27 15.96
C ARG A 36 17.70 -10.03 16.56
N LYS A 37 18.50 -9.03 16.95
CA LYS A 37 18.03 -7.76 17.53
C LYS A 37 17.83 -6.68 16.46
N LEU A 38 18.17 -6.97 15.21
CA LEU A 38 18.01 -6.02 14.11
C LEU A 38 16.54 -5.99 13.69
N GLU A 39 15.89 -4.85 13.90
CA GLU A 39 14.50 -4.60 13.50
C GLU A 39 14.40 -3.67 12.28
N ASN A 40 15.53 -3.14 11.83
CA ASN A 40 15.61 -2.15 10.75
C ASN A 40 16.25 -2.69 9.46
N CYS A 41 16.34 -4.01 9.31
CA CYS A 41 16.79 -4.64 8.07
C CYS A 41 16.16 -6.01 7.83
N PHE A 42 16.11 -6.40 6.56
CA PHE A 42 15.65 -7.71 6.10
C PHE A 42 16.34 -8.09 4.78
N LEU A 43 16.27 -9.36 4.44
CA LEU A 43 16.82 -9.95 3.22
C LEU A 43 15.70 -10.21 2.21
N LEU A 44 15.91 -9.81 0.96
CA LEU A 44 15.16 -10.24 -0.22
C LEU A 44 16.06 -11.17 -1.05
N GLY A 45 15.97 -12.47 -0.79
CA GLY A 45 16.97 -13.41 -1.29
C GLY A 45 18.38 -13.02 -0.80
N PRO A 46 19.36 -12.81 -1.70
CA PRO A 46 20.72 -12.40 -1.32
C PRO A 46 20.90 -10.88 -1.11
N LEU A 47 19.84 -10.08 -1.28
CA LEU A 47 19.89 -8.62 -1.10
C LEU A 47 19.52 -8.25 0.34
N LEU A 48 20.45 -7.67 1.08
CA LEU A 48 20.17 -7.07 2.39
C LEU A 48 19.70 -5.62 2.19
N VAL A 49 18.49 -5.35 2.68
CA VAL A 49 17.85 -4.04 2.68
C VAL A 49 17.89 -3.49 4.10
N TYR A 50 18.54 -2.34 4.26
CA TYR A 50 18.68 -1.65 5.54
C TYR A 50 17.95 -0.32 5.47
N ALA A 51 16.96 -0.10 6.33
CA ALA A 51 16.17 1.13 6.37
C ALA A 51 16.47 1.89 7.66
N SER A 52 16.36 3.22 7.62
CA SER A 52 16.33 3.97 8.87
C SER A 52 14.93 3.88 9.47
N THR A 53 14.88 3.68 10.78
CA THR A 53 13.64 3.70 11.58
C THR A 53 13.62 4.88 12.53
N MET A 54 14.62 5.76 12.46
CA MET A 54 14.76 6.92 13.33
C MET A 54 14.39 8.19 12.56
N PRO A 55 13.49 9.04 13.09
CA PRO A 55 13.19 10.34 12.50
C PRO A 55 14.47 11.15 12.32
N GLU A 56 14.55 11.91 11.22
CA GLU A 56 15.68 12.79 10.85
C GLU A 56 17.04 12.11 10.61
N LEU A 57 17.14 10.78 10.75
CA LEU A 57 18.37 10.04 10.50
C LEU A 57 18.26 9.28 9.17
N GLY A 58 18.93 9.77 8.13
CA GLY A 58 19.02 9.07 6.86
C GLY A 58 19.86 7.78 6.93
N SER A 59 19.70 6.93 5.92
CA SER A 59 20.44 5.68 5.72
C SER A 59 21.95 5.88 5.63
N ASP A 60 22.40 7.07 5.24
CA ASP A 60 23.80 7.50 5.20
C ASP A 60 24.46 7.60 6.59
N LYS A 61 23.66 7.75 7.64
CA LYS A 61 24.12 7.88 9.04
C LYS A 61 23.89 6.62 9.88
N LEU A 62 23.37 5.54 9.28
CA LEU A 62 23.12 4.30 10.00
C LEU A 62 24.41 3.59 10.36
N GLN A 63 24.51 3.14 11.62
CA GLN A 63 25.49 2.13 12.00
C GLN A 63 24.99 0.76 11.54
N VAL A 64 25.45 0.33 10.37
CA VAL A 64 25.03 -0.93 9.75
C VAL A 64 25.82 -2.09 10.35
N LEU A 65 25.11 -3.03 10.98
CA LEU A 65 25.69 -4.31 11.40
C LEU A 65 25.51 -5.33 10.27
N LEU A 66 26.56 -5.54 9.47
CA LEU A 66 26.53 -6.52 8.39
C LEU A 66 26.76 -7.95 8.91
N PRO A 67 26.03 -8.96 8.40
CA PRO A 67 26.35 -10.36 8.65
C PRO A 67 27.77 -10.71 8.19
N LYS A 68 28.34 -11.78 8.75
CA LYS A 68 29.66 -12.27 8.31
C LYS A 68 29.66 -12.63 6.82
N GLY A 69 30.66 -12.17 6.10
CA GLY A 69 30.85 -12.43 4.68
C GLY A 69 31.13 -11.14 3.89
N ILE A 70 31.16 -11.26 2.57
CA ILE A 70 31.28 -10.11 1.67
C ILE A 70 29.89 -9.54 1.41
N TRP A 71 29.77 -8.23 1.55
CA TRP A 71 28.55 -7.46 1.29
C TRP A 71 28.93 -6.20 0.53
N LEU A 72 28.47 -6.08 -0.70
CA LEU A 72 28.81 -4.96 -1.57
C LEU A 72 27.63 -4.00 -1.64
N SER A 73 27.86 -2.75 -1.24
CA SER A 73 26.86 -1.69 -1.36
C SER A 73 26.71 -1.24 -2.82
N PHE A 74 25.50 -0.88 -3.20
CA PHE A 74 25.18 -0.28 -4.49
C PHE A 74 23.87 0.53 -4.41
N ASP A 75 23.59 1.31 -5.44
CA ASP A 75 22.32 2.03 -5.64
C ASP A 75 22.01 2.09 -7.14
N PHE A 76 20.88 2.70 -7.52
CA PHE A 76 20.45 2.82 -8.92
C PHE A 76 20.77 4.19 -9.51
N ASP A 77 21.88 4.78 -9.04
CA ASP A 77 22.21 6.18 -9.29
C ASP A 77 21.08 7.14 -8.87
N ASP A 78 20.47 6.81 -7.74
CA ASP A 78 19.37 7.52 -7.08
C ASP A 78 19.65 7.78 -5.60
N SER A 79 20.92 7.67 -5.16
CA SER A 79 21.32 7.73 -3.74
C SER A 79 20.63 8.87 -2.99
N HIS A 80 19.89 8.52 -1.95
CA HIS A 80 19.14 9.45 -1.10
C HIS A 80 19.22 8.98 0.36
N PRO A 81 19.34 9.88 1.35
CA PRO A 81 19.30 9.50 2.75
C PRO A 81 18.00 8.77 3.15
N ASP A 82 16.87 9.10 2.52
CA ASP A 82 15.58 8.46 2.84
C ASP A 82 15.34 7.14 2.10
N LEU A 83 16.20 6.79 1.14
CA LEU A 83 16.15 5.48 0.52
C LEU A 83 16.88 4.44 1.38
N PRO A 84 16.43 3.18 1.38
CA PRO A 84 17.13 2.12 2.10
C PRO A 84 18.53 1.90 1.51
N ALA A 85 19.49 1.60 2.38
CA ALA A 85 20.80 1.15 1.98
C ALA A 85 20.73 -0.31 1.51
N LEU A 86 21.27 -0.58 0.33
CA LEU A 86 21.25 -1.88 -0.30
C LEU A 86 22.64 -2.52 -0.26
N TYR A 87 22.70 -3.79 0.14
CA TYR A 87 23.92 -4.58 0.15
C TYR A 87 23.68 -5.93 -0.50
N LEU A 88 24.41 -6.23 -1.58
CA LEU A 88 24.35 -7.53 -2.22
C LEU A 88 25.38 -8.47 -1.60
N GLN A 89 24.95 -9.66 -1.19
CA GLN A 89 25.84 -10.69 -0.67
C GLN A 89 26.82 -11.17 -1.75
N GLY A 90 28.11 -11.20 -1.45
CA GLY A 90 29.12 -11.80 -2.31
C GLY A 90 28.78 -13.26 -2.63
N GLY A 91 28.98 -13.67 -3.87
CA GLY A 91 28.54 -14.96 -4.38
C GLY A 91 27.20 -14.94 -5.11
N SER A 92 26.60 -13.75 -5.30
CA SER A 92 25.23 -13.63 -5.77
C SER A 92 25.08 -12.80 -7.04
N ILE A 93 24.09 -13.17 -7.84
CA ILE A 93 23.62 -12.43 -9.01
C ILE A 93 22.13 -12.16 -8.82
N ILE A 94 21.70 -10.91 -8.99
CA ILE A 94 20.28 -10.54 -9.00
C ILE A 94 19.86 -10.00 -10.38
N PRO A 95 18.77 -10.51 -10.98
CA PRO A 95 18.23 -9.97 -12.22
C PRO A 95 17.25 -8.81 -11.97
N LEU A 96 17.27 -7.83 -12.85
CA LEU A 96 16.41 -6.64 -12.85
C LEU A 96 15.82 -6.45 -14.26
N GLY A 97 14.54 -6.12 -14.33
CA GLY A 97 13.89 -5.67 -15.56
C GLY A 97 13.93 -4.15 -15.71
N PRO A 98 13.44 -3.60 -16.84
CA PRO A 98 13.25 -2.16 -16.98
C PRO A 98 12.20 -1.64 -15.99
N PRO A 99 12.17 -0.32 -15.73
CA PRO A 99 11.07 0.28 -14.97
C PRO A 99 9.76 0.16 -15.76
N LEU A 100 8.75 -0.42 -15.11
CA LEU A 100 7.40 -0.64 -15.66
C LEU A 100 6.37 -0.03 -14.70
N GLN A 101 5.23 0.43 -15.22
CA GLN A 101 4.14 0.98 -14.40
C GLN A 101 3.32 -0.14 -13.75
N HIS A 102 3.16 -1.27 -14.43
CA HIS A 102 2.50 -2.46 -13.91
C HIS A 102 3.06 -3.74 -14.53
N VAL A 103 2.83 -4.88 -13.88
CA VAL A 103 3.39 -6.18 -14.32
C VAL A 103 2.94 -6.61 -15.71
N GLY A 104 1.73 -6.22 -16.15
CA GLY A 104 1.23 -6.52 -17.50
C GLY A 104 1.92 -5.78 -18.66
N GLU A 105 2.77 -4.77 -18.39
CA GLU A 105 3.58 -4.13 -19.44
C GLU A 105 4.81 -4.95 -19.81
N TYR A 106 5.21 -5.90 -18.95
CA TYR A 106 6.42 -6.68 -19.13
C TYR A 106 6.38 -7.46 -20.45
N ASN A 107 7.46 -7.31 -21.22
CA ASN A 107 7.67 -8.11 -22.42
C ASN A 107 8.89 -9.00 -22.23
N ARG A 108 8.79 -10.25 -22.69
CA ARG A 108 9.91 -11.20 -22.63
C ARG A 108 11.13 -10.74 -23.43
N SER A 109 10.94 -9.92 -24.46
CA SER A 109 12.04 -9.33 -25.23
C SER A 109 12.68 -8.11 -24.54
N ASP A 110 12.17 -7.67 -23.40
CA ASP A 110 12.77 -6.56 -22.65
C ASP A 110 14.19 -6.91 -22.22
N ASP A 111 15.06 -5.91 -22.23
CA ASP A 111 16.42 -6.08 -21.76
C ASP A 111 16.44 -6.45 -20.27
N ILE A 112 17.39 -7.30 -19.89
CA ILE A 112 17.62 -7.64 -18.49
C ILE A 112 18.93 -7.05 -18.02
N THR A 113 18.96 -6.60 -16.77
CA THR A 113 20.19 -6.26 -16.07
C THR A 113 20.52 -7.32 -15.02
N LEU A 114 21.78 -7.77 -14.96
CA LEU A 114 22.30 -8.61 -13.89
C LEU A 114 23.27 -7.81 -13.02
N VAL A 115 22.93 -7.63 -11.74
CA VAL A 115 23.87 -7.08 -10.75
C VAL A 115 24.63 -8.24 -10.12
N VAL A 116 25.96 -8.21 -10.23
CA VAL A 116 26.86 -9.32 -9.87
C VAL A 116 27.76 -8.90 -8.72
N ALA A 117 27.75 -9.67 -7.62
CA ALA A 117 28.71 -9.56 -6.52
C ALA A 117 29.49 -10.86 -6.39
N LEU A 118 30.79 -10.84 -6.68
CA LEU A 118 31.65 -12.01 -6.52
C LEU A 118 31.93 -12.31 -5.05
N ASP A 119 32.08 -13.59 -4.71
CA ASP A 119 32.57 -14.05 -3.42
C ASP A 119 34.11 -14.00 -3.33
N GLU A 120 34.65 -14.45 -2.19
CA GLU A 120 36.09 -14.57 -1.92
C GLU A 120 36.83 -15.53 -2.87
N HIS A 121 36.09 -16.35 -3.63
CA HIS A 121 36.63 -17.26 -4.64
C HIS A 121 36.41 -16.76 -6.06
N GLY A 122 35.95 -15.50 -6.22
CA GLY A 122 35.70 -14.90 -7.51
C GLY A 122 34.50 -15.50 -8.24
N LYS A 123 33.51 -16.04 -7.51
CA LYS A 123 32.33 -16.68 -8.10
C LYS A 123 31.05 -15.97 -7.70
N ALA A 124 30.02 -16.06 -8.54
CA ALA A 124 28.66 -15.69 -8.18
C ALA A 124 27.63 -16.56 -8.90
N LYS A 125 26.43 -16.67 -8.34
CA LYS A 125 25.30 -17.40 -8.93
C LYS A 125 24.00 -16.63 -8.74
N GLY A 126 23.09 -16.78 -9.70
CA GLY A 126 21.74 -16.24 -9.58
C GLY A 126 20.76 -16.96 -10.50
N ILE A 127 19.48 -16.68 -10.26
CA ILE A 127 18.38 -17.40 -10.91
C ILE A 127 17.37 -16.37 -11.40
N LEU A 128 16.85 -16.57 -12.60
CA LEU A 128 15.73 -15.83 -13.17
C LEU A 128 14.63 -16.83 -13.56
N PHE A 129 13.44 -16.67 -12.99
CA PHE A 129 12.24 -17.43 -13.35
C PHE A 129 11.28 -16.54 -14.14
N GLU A 130 10.79 -17.06 -15.26
CA GLU A 130 9.86 -16.38 -16.16
C GLU A 130 8.78 -17.38 -16.61
N ASP A 131 7.52 -17.01 -16.47
CA ASP A 131 6.36 -17.75 -16.98
C ASP A 131 5.30 -16.76 -17.49
N ASP A 132 4.07 -17.23 -17.74
CA ASP A 132 2.99 -16.42 -18.30
C ASP A 132 2.46 -15.35 -17.33
N GLY A 133 2.90 -15.38 -16.07
CA GLY A 133 2.47 -14.45 -15.02
C GLY A 133 1.06 -14.70 -14.47
N ASP A 134 0.21 -15.38 -15.23
CA ASP A 134 -1.14 -15.79 -14.86
C ASP A 134 -1.43 -17.24 -15.32
N GLY A 135 -2.29 -17.95 -14.59
CA GLY A 135 -2.63 -19.34 -14.83
C GLY A 135 -1.66 -20.38 -14.26
N TYR A 136 -1.84 -21.64 -14.69
CA TYR A 136 -1.17 -22.82 -14.11
C TYR A 136 -0.15 -23.49 -15.03
N GLY A 137 0.20 -22.87 -16.17
CA GLY A 137 1.08 -23.46 -17.18
C GLY A 137 2.45 -23.88 -16.62
N PHE A 138 2.95 -23.18 -15.59
CA PHE A 138 4.21 -23.52 -14.92
C PHE A 138 4.21 -24.96 -14.36
N THR A 139 3.06 -25.50 -13.97
CA THR A 139 2.92 -26.89 -13.47
C THR A 139 3.19 -27.94 -14.56
N GLU A 140 3.00 -27.57 -15.82
CA GLU A 140 3.25 -28.39 -17.01
C GLU A 140 4.62 -28.10 -17.64
N GLY A 141 5.46 -27.29 -16.97
CA GLY A 141 6.75 -26.88 -17.49
C GLY A 141 6.73 -25.67 -18.42
N GLN A 142 5.61 -24.95 -18.56
CA GLN A 142 5.52 -23.73 -19.38
C GLN A 142 6.15 -22.52 -18.68
N TYR A 143 7.45 -22.60 -18.45
CA TYR A 143 8.28 -21.55 -17.86
C TYR A 143 9.69 -21.63 -18.43
N LEU A 144 10.50 -20.60 -18.14
CA LEU A 144 11.94 -20.55 -18.33
C LEU A 144 12.61 -20.23 -16.99
N LEU A 145 13.40 -21.17 -16.47
CA LEU A 145 14.24 -20.95 -15.30
C LEU A 145 15.70 -20.93 -15.73
N THR A 146 16.34 -19.77 -15.63
CA THR A 146 17.73 -19.57 -16.06
C THR A 146 18.65 -19.49 -14.85
N HIS A 147 19.69 -20.33 -14.84
CA HIS A 147 20.76 -20.27 -13.85
C HIS A 147 21.98 -19.54 -14.43
N TYR A 148 22.25 -18.35 -13.90
CA TYR A 148 23.43 -17.56 -14.25
C TYR A 148 24.57 -17.86 -13.28
N ILE A 149 25.78 -17.90 -13.82
CA ILE A 149 27.01 -17.94 -13.04
C ILE A 149 28.00 -16.89 -13.53
N ALA A 150 28.79 -16.36 -12.60
CA ALA A 150 29.94 -15.53 -12.87
C ALA A 150 31.20 -16.20 -12.29
N GLU A 151 32.30 -16.22 -13.03
CA GLU A 151 33.59 -16.72 -12.56
C GLU A 151 34.71 -15.78 -13.00
N LEU A 152 35.50 -15.32 -12.03
CA LEU A 152 36.77 -14.62 -12.25
C LEU A 152 37.87 -15.64 -12.53
N LYS A 153 38.55 -15.50 -13.67
CA LYS A 153 39.77 -16.24 -13.99
C LYS A 153 40.83 -15.27 -14.47
N SER A 154 41.99 -15.29 -13.82
CA SER A 154 43.06 -14.32 -14.05
C SER A 154 42.55 -12.88 -13.81
N SER A 155 42.25 -12.15 -14.87
CA SER A 155 41.73 -10.77 -14.84
C SER A 155 40.38 -10.64 -15.55
N THR A 156 39.72 -11.73 -15.93
CA THR A 156 38.47 -11.68 -16.71
C THR A 156 37.35 -12.34 -15.92
N VAL A 157 36.25 -11.61 -15.71
CA VAL A 157 35.00 -12.15 -15.18
C VAL A 157 34.16 -12.62 -16.35
N THR A 158 33.83 -13.92 -16.38
CA THR A 158 32.91 -14.47 -17.38
C THR A 158 31.56 -14.72 -16.75
N VAL A 159 30.52 -14.05 -17.26
CA VAL A 159 29.12 -14.30 -16.92
C VAL A 159 28.50 -15.17 -18.01
N ARG A 160 27.86 -16.27 -17.62
CA ARG A 160 27.23 -17.20 -18.55
C ARG A 160 26.10 -17.96 -17.88
N ILE A 161 25.31 -18.66 -18.68
CA ILE A 161 24.31 -19.60 -18.20
C ILE A 161 25.00 -20.93 -17.88
N SER A 162 24.69 -21.51 -16.72
CA SER A 162 25.11 -22.86 -16.36
C SER A 162 24.05 -23.90 -16.70
N GLU A 163 22.79 -23.55 -16.56
CA GLU A 163 21.66 -24.46 -16.69
C GLU A 163 20.39 -23.70 -17.06
N THR A 164 19.47 -24.38 -17.75
CA THR A 164 18.15 -23.86 -18.09
C THR A 164 17.12 -24.96 -17.90
N GLU A 165 16.01 -24.64 -17.24
CA GLU A 165 14.89 -25.56 -17.03
C GLU A 165 13.60 -24.97 -17.59
N GLY A 166 12.61 -25.84 -17.85
CA GLY A 166 11.33 -25.48 -18.45
C GLY A 166 11.31 -25.59 -19.97
N LEU A 167 10.12 -25.42 -20.54
CA LEU A 167 9.83 -25.63 -21.97
C LEU A 167 9.86 -24.33 -22.77
N TRP A 168 9.83 -23.18 -22.12
CA TRP A 168 9.85 -21.89 -22.81
C TRP A 168 11.20 -21.66 -23.49
N LYS A 169 11.16 -21.22 -24.74
CA LYS A 169 12.35 -20.79 -25.46
C LYS A 169 12.86 -19.48 -24.88
N ARG A 170 14.18 -19.32 -24.84
CA ARG A 170 14.83 -18.06 -24.46
C ARG A 170 14.51 -16.97 -25.51
N PRO A 171 14.08 -15.78 -25.09
CA PRO A 171 13.86 -14.65 -26.00
C PRO A 171 15.20 -14.08 -26.49
N ASP A 172 15.19 -13.49 -27.68
CA ASP A 172 16.31 -12.69 -28.18
C ASP A 172 16.22 -11.28 -27.59
N ARG A 173 17.11 -10.96 -26.65
CA ARG A 173 17.13 -9.69 -25.90
C ARG A 173 18.54 -9.35 -25.44
N ARG A 174 18.76 -8.08 -25.10
CA ARG A 174 20.08 -7.66 -24.60
C ARG A 174 20.21 -7.97 -23.12
N LEU A 175 21.45 -8.25 -22.73
CA LEU A 175 21.86 -8.47 -21.37
C LEU A 175 22.83 -7.36 -20.95
N HIS A 176 22.46 -6.63 -19.90
CA HIS A 176 23.34 -5.68 -19.24
C HIS A 176 23.91 -6.32 -17.97
N VAL A 177 25.22 -6.34 -17.79
CA VAL A 177 25.87 -6.85 -16.59
C VAL A 177 26.52 -5.70 -15.85
N GLN A 178 26.16 -5.54 -14.59
CA GLN A 178 26.74 -4.58 -13.66
C GLN A 178 27.51 -5.35 -12.59
N LEU A 179 28.84 -5.37 -12.71
CA LEU A 179 29.72 -6.06 -11.79
C LEU A 179 30.15 -5.10 -10.67
N LEU A 180 29.77 -5.42 -9.43
CA LEU A 180 30.17 -4.64 -8.26
C LEU A 180 31.64 -4.91 -7.91
N ILE A 181 32.44 -3.84 -7.84
CA ILE A 181 33.87 -3.90 -7.54
C ILE A 181 34.25 -3.26 -6.19
N GLY A 182 33.25 -2.76 -5.45
CA GLY A 182 33.40 -2.30 -4.06
C GLY A 182 32.82 -0.90 -3.83
N GLU A 183 32.26 -0.68 -2.63
CA GLU A 183 31.79 0.62 -2.14
C GLU A 183 30.96 1.44 -3.16
N GLY A 184 30.03 0.79 -3.85
CA GLY A 184 29.16 1.39 -4.85
C GLY A 184 29.76 1.54 -6.26
N ALA A 185 31.05 1.28 -6.46
CA ALA A 185 31.66 1.28 -7.78
C ALA A 185 31.29 0.00 -8.55
N MET A 186 31.02 0.16 -9.84
CA MET A 186 30.57 -0.90 -10.73
C MET A 186 31.24 -0.82 -12.11
N LEU A 187 31.32 -1.97 -12.78
CA LEU A 187 31.68 -2.11 -14.18
C LEU A 187 30.47 -2.57 -14.97
N ASP A 188 30.18 -1.88 -16.05
CA ASP A 188 29.01 -2.14 -16.89
C ASP A 188 29.43 -2.74 -18.23
N LYS A 189 28.71 -3.77 -18.69
CA LYS A 189 28.91 -4.33 -20.03
C LYS A 189 27.62 -4.89 -20.62
N TRP A 190 27.39 -4.60 -21.90
CA TRP A 190 26.26 -5.10 -22.68
C TRP A 190 26.65 -6.32 -23.52
N GLY A 191 25.71 -7.24 -23.68
CA GLY A 191 25.76 -8.37 -24.60
C GLY A 191 24.37 -8.94 -24.88
N ILE A 192 24.29 -10.22 -25.19
CA ILE A 192 23.05 -10.91 -25.57
C ILE A 192 22.72 -11.98 -24.52
N ASP A 193 21.47 -12.04 -24.06
CA ASP A 193 21.01 -13.10 -23.15
C ASP A 193 21.11 -14.47 -23.84
N GLY A 194 21.78 -15.43 -23.20
CA GLY A 194 22.12 -16.71 -23.81
C GLY A 194 23.61 -16.91 -24.04
N GLU A 195 24.34 -15.83 -24.29
CA GLU A 195 25.76 -15.87 -24.63
C GLU A 195 26.67 -15.62 -23.43
N ALA A 196 27.93 -16.05 -23.53
CA ALA A 196 28.93 -15.75 -22.51
C ALA A 196 29.43 -14.31 -22.66
N LEU A 197 29.34 -13.53 -21.59
CA LEU A 197 29.83 -12.17 -21.52
C LEU A 197 31.13 -12.10 -20.70
N GLN A 198 32.15 -11.44 -21.22
CA GLN A 198 33.44 -11.29 -20.53
C GLN A 198 33.70 -9.84 -20.14
N ILE A 199 34.00 -9.57 -18.88
CA ILE A 199 34.36 -8.24 -18.35
C ILE A 199 35.82 -8.31 -17.90
N GLU A 200 36.66 -7.44 -18.45
CA GLU A 200 38.04 -7.31 -17.99
C GLU A 200 38.07 -6.51 -16.69
N MET A 201 38.77 -7.04 -15.70
CA MET A 201 39.00 -6.38 -14.42
C MET A 201 40.07 -5.30 -14.60
N PRO A 202 39.80 -4.05 -14.20
CA PRO A 202 40.80 -3.02 -14.11
C PRO A 202 41.91 -3.39 -13.12
N SER A 203 43.03 -2.69 -13.23
CA SER A 203 44.11 -2.76 -12.23
C SER A 203 43.62 -2.28 -10.86
N GLU A 204 44.31 -2.70 -9.79
CA GLU A 204 43.98 -2.27 -8.42
C GLU A 204 43.97 -0.73 -8.26
N ILE A 205 44.83 -0.04 -9.02
CA ILE A 205 44.90 1.43 -9.02
C ILE A 205 43.63 2.02 -9.64
N GLU A 206 43.20 1.51 -10.80
CA GLU A 206 41.98 1.96 -11.47
C GLU A 206 40.74 1.67 -10.61
N VAL A 207 40.67 0.51 -9.95
CA VAL A 207 39.59 0.19 -9.01
C VAL A 207 39.56 1.18 -7.84
N ALA A 208 40.72 1.50 -7.26
CA ALA A 208 40.80 2.48 -6.17
C ALA A 208 40.39 3.90 -6.61
N GLU A 209 40.73 4.30 -7.84
CA GLU A 209 40.30 5.56 -8.44
C GLU A 209 38.80 5.59 -8.68
N MET A 210 38.21 4.50 -9.21
CA MET A 210 36.78 4.36 -9.42
C MET A 210 35.99 4.45 -8.11
N ILE A 211 36.44 3.73 -7.08
CA ILE A 211 35.85 3.79 -5.73
C ILE A 211 35.91 5.22 -5.17
N SER A 212 37.08 5.87 -5.30
CA SER A 212 37.26 7.25 -4.83
C SER A 212 36.36 8.24 -5.56
N SER A 213 36.23 8.09 -6.89
CA SER A 213 35.35 8.89 -7.73
C SER A 213 33.88 8.70 -7.36
N ARG A 214 33.44 7.45 -7.15
CA ARG A 214 32.06 7.14 -6.74
C ARG A 214 31.75 7.71 -5.35
N LYS A 215 32.65 7.55 -4.38
CA LYS A 215 32.52 8.17 -3.04
C LYS A 215 32.41 9.69 -3.11
N LEU A 216 33.21 10.33 -3.97
CA LEU A 216 33.14 11.78 -4.17
C LEU A 216 31.79 12.19 -4.76
N GLN A 217 31.33 11.49 -5.80
CA GLN A 217 30.03 11.73 -6.43
C GLN A 217 28.89 11.57 -5.43
N GLN A 218 28.90 10.49 -4.63
CA GLN A 218 27.89 10.24 -3.60
C GLN A 218 27.90 11.32 -2.52
N ARG A 219 29.08 11.74 -2.02
CA ARG A 219 29.20 12.85 -1.06
C ARG A 219 28.67 14.17 -1.63
N MET A 220 29.00 14.50 -2.87
CA MET A 220 28.51 15.70 -3.53
C MET A 220 26.99 15.67 -3.69
N ARG A 221 26.44 14.51 -4.04
CA ARG A 221 24.99 14.30 -4.17
C ARG A 221 24.30 14.47 -2.83
N LEU A 222 24.75 13.77 -1.79
CA LEU A 222 24.22 13.86 -0.42
C LEU A 222 24.30 15.28 0.15
N ALA A 223 25.38 16.02 -0.13
CA ALA A 223 25.53 17.41 0.31
C ALA A 223 24.52 18.37 -0.34
N SER A 224 23.96 18.02 -1.50
CA SER A 224 22.97 18.81 -2.24
C SER A 224 21.52 18.37 -2.00
N ILE A 225 21.32 17.21 -1.37
CA ILE A 225 20.01 16.61 -1.16
C ILE A 225 19.31 17.26 0.03
N LYS A 226 18.05 17.63 -0.17
CA LYS A 226 17.13 17.93 0.94
C LYS A 226 16.49 16.62 1.37
N LEU A 227 16.55 16.33 2.66
CA LEU A 227 15.79 15.23 3.25
C LEU A 227 14.31 15.43 2.91
N ILE A 228 13.63 14.33 2.57
CA ILE A 228 12.19 14.29 2.56
C ILE A 228 11.80 14.55 4.02
N PRO A 229 11.08 15.64 4.30
CA PRO A 229 10.64 15.88 5.67
C PRO A 229 9.85 14.65 6.10
N ASP A 230 10.17 14.12 7.29
CA ASP A 230 9.24 13.23 7.98
C ASP A 230 7.86 13.90 7.93
N VAL A 231 6.79 13.11 7.84
CA VAL A 231 5.42 13.55 7.44
C VAL A 231 4.82 14.67 8.34
N GLU A 232 5.57 15.20 9.30
CA GLU A 232 5.28 16.39 10.08
C GLU A 232 5.64 17.74 9.42
N ASP A 233 6.35 17.84 8.28
CA ASP A 233 6.82 19.16 7.80
C ASP A 233 6.81 19.41 6.27
N VAL A 234 5.72 19.09 5.57
CA VAL A 234 5.53 19.51 4.17
C VAL A 234 4.82 20.87 4.11
N SER A 235 5.62 21.94 4.17
CA SER A 235 5.19 23.31 3.88
C SER A 235 4.95 23.52 2.38
N GLY A 236 3.67 23.52 1.99
CA GLY A 236 3.17 24.00 0.70
C GLY A 236 2.99 25.53 0.69
N PRO A 237 2.75 26.16 -0.49
CA PRO A 237 3.00 27.57 -0.70
C PRO A 237 2.13 28.47 0.19
N LYS A 238 2.81 29.45 0.81
CA LYS A 238 2.29 30.54 1.66
C LYS A 238 0.84 30.94 1.34
N GLY A 239 -0.07 30.30 2.05
CA GLY A 239 -1.48 30.63 2.17
C GLY A 239 -1.98 30.07 3.50
N GLY A 240 -1.67 30.74 4.60
CA GLY A 240 -2.24 30.51 5.94
C GLY A 240 -2.28 29.05 6.41
N GLU A 241 -1.14 28.51 6.85
CA GLU A 241 -1.07 27.23 7.57
C GLU A 241 -1.86 27.32 8.89
N LEU A 242 -3.06 26.74 8.89
CA LEU A 242 -3.69 26.22 10.08
C LEU A 242 -3.12 24.81 10.30
N SER A 243 -2.58 24.56 11.49
CA SER A 243 -2.20 23.22 11.99
C SER A 243 -3.20 22.16 11.49
N LYS A 244 -2.73 21.17 10.70
CA LYS A 244 -3.54 20.04 10.21
C LYS A 244 -3.81 19.05 11.35
N THR A 245 -4.55 19.52 12.36
CA THR A 245 -5.00 18.72 13.51
C THR A 245 -6.35 18.11 13.17
N PRO A 246 -6.58 16.80 13.46
CA PRO A 246 -7.88 16.19 13.23
C PRO A 246 -8.96 16.99 13.96
N VAL A 247 -10.09 17.21 13.29
CA VAL A 247 -11.26 17.76 13.95
C VAL A 247 -11.83 16.67 14.84
N VAL A 248 -11.81 16.92 16.14
CA VAL A 248 -12.50 16.08 17.12
C VAL A 248 -13.93 16.60 17.26
N LEU A 249 -14.90 15.71 17.08
CA LEU A 249 -16.28 15.88 17.50
C LEU A 249 -16.50 14.90 18.64
N GLU A 250 -16.83 15.41 19.83
CA GLU A 250 -16.99 14.59 21.02
C GLU A 250 -18.18 15.09 21.84
N ASN A 251 -19.29 14.36 21.72
CA ASN A 251 -20.51 14.65 22.45
C ASN A 251 -21.31 13.35 22.65
N GLY A 252 -22.10 13.32 23.73
CA GLY A 252 -22.95 12.16 24.03
C GLY A 252 -22.15 10.88 24.23
N CYS A 253 -22.49 9.85 23.44
CA CYS A 253 -21.86 8.53 23.50
C CYS A 253 -20.69 8.37 22.51
N TRP A 254 -20.35 9.40 21.74
CA TRP A 254 -19.42 9.29 20.61
C TRP A 254 -18.24 10.25 20.71
N SER A 255 -17.06 9.75 20.33
CA SER A 255 -15.88 10.55 20.04
C SER A 255 -15.37 10.17 18.65
N LEU A 256 -15.36 11.15 17.75
CA LEU A 256 -15.01 11.02 16.34
C LEU A 256 -13.78 11.84 16.03
N GLN A 257 -12.85 11.27 15.25
CA GLN A 257 -11.71 12.01 14.71
C GLN A 257 -11.84 12.10 13.20
N ILE A 258 -11.93 13.32 12.67
CA ILE A 258 -12.16 13.61 11.27
C ILE A 258 -10.94 14.34 10.69
N VAL A 259 -10.47 13.94 9.51
CA VAL A 259 -9.35 14.59 8.81
C VAL A 259 -9.83 15.25 7.51
N PRO A 260 -10.10 16.56 7.52
CA PRO A 260 -10.57 17.28 6.34
C PRO A 260 -9.62 17.16 5.14
N TRP A 261 -8.31 17.18 5.36
CA TRP A 261 -7.30 17.22 4.29
C TRP A 261 -7.09 15.89 3.53
N ILE A 262 -7.81 14.81 3.88
CA ILE A 262 -7.76 13.52 3.16
C ILE A 262 -9.17 12.94 3.02
N GLY A 263 -9.92 13.40 2.02
CA GLY A 263 -11.27 12.90 1.71
C GLY A 263 -12.33 13.24 2.76
N GLY A 264 -12.01 14.12 3.71
CA GLY A 264 -12.86 14.40 4.88
C GLY A 264 -13.14 13.18 5.77
N ARG A 265 -12.30 12.14 5.70
CA ARG A 265 -12.57 10.82 6.29
C ARG A 265 -12.66 10.87 7.83
N ILE A 266 -13.44 9.95 8.40
CA ILE A 266 -13.42 9.68 9.85
C ILE A 266 -12.36 8.58 10.08
N ILE A 267 -11.32 8.90 10.84
CA ILE A 267 -10.21 7.97 11.14
C ILE A 267 -10.38 7.23 12.45
N SER A 268 -11.30 7.67 13.32
CA SER A 268 -11.60 7.01 14.58
C SER A 268 -13.08 7.18 14.92
N MET A 269 -13.74 6.07 15.27
CA MET A 269 -15.08 6.06 15.88
C MET A 269 -15.03 5.31 17.20
N VAL A 270 -15.20 6.04 18.31
CA VAL A 270 -15.17 5.49 19.67
C VAL A 270 -16.54 5.66 20.31
N HIS A 271 -17.10 4.55 20.81
CA HIS A 271 -18.29 4.58 21.64
C HIS A 271 -17.87 4.67 23.12
N LEU A 272 -18.00 5.87 23.68
CA LEU A 272 -17.48 6.25 25.01
C LEU A 272 -18.00 5.35 26.14
N PRO A 273 -19.31 5.04 26.26
CA PRO A 273 -19.81 4.20 27.35
C PRO A 273 -19.21 2.79 27.37
N SER A 274 -18.99 2.19 26.19
CA SER A 274 -18.42 0.85 26.08
C SER A 274 -16.87 0.83 26.03
N GLY A 275 -16.25 1.98 25.79
CA GLY A 275 -14.82 2.07 25.45
C GLY A 275 -14.44 1.43 24.11
N ARG A 276 -15.42 0.95 23.31
CA ARG A 276 -15.16 0.26 22.05
C ARG A 276 -14.81 1.26 20.95
N GLN A 277 -13.61 1.09 20.39
CA GLN A 277 -13.23 1.71 19.12
C GLN A 277 -13.69 0.80 17.97
N TRP A 278 -14.78 1.17 17.30
CA TRP A 278 -15.38 0.40 16.22
C TRP A 278 -14.62 0.53 14.91
N LEU A 279 -13.98 1.68 14.71
CA LEU A 279 -13.26 2.02 13.50
C LEU A 279 -11.99 2.77 13.87
N HIS A 280 -10.87 2.33 13.30
CA HIS A 280 -9.58 2.99 13.42
C HIS A 280 -8.81 2.89 12.10
N SER A 281 -8.27 4.01 11.66
CA SER A 281 -7.51 4.13 10.41
C SER A 281 -6.10 4.60 10.71
N ARG A 282 -5.12 4.07 9.97
CA ARG A 282 -3.89 4.82 9.70
C ARG A 282 -4.28 5.86 8.65
N VAL A 283 -3.77 7.09 8.75
CA VAL A 283 -4.29 8.30 8.08
C VAL A 283 -4.60 8.15 6.57
N GLU A 284 -3.97 7.20 5.88
CA GLU A 284 -4.11 6.97 4.42
C GLU A 284 -4.82 5.67 4.00
N ILE A 285 -5.16 4.77 4.94
CA ILE A 285 -5.72 3.44 4.65
C ILE A 285 -6.78 3.07 5.69
N ASN A 286 -7.96 2.66 5.20
CA ASN A 286 -9.18 2.33 5.96
C ASN A 286 -9.85 3.58 6.56
N GLY A 287 -10.80 3.34 7.46
CA GLY A 287 -11.61 4.38 8.08
C GLY A 287 -13.00 4.49 7.47
N TYR A 288 -13.69 5.61 7.74
CA TYR A 288 -14.93 5.97 7.08
C TYR A 288 -14.58 6.81 5.86
N GLU A 289 -14.73 6.23 4.68
CA GLU A 289 -14.45 6.90 3.41
C GLU A 289 -15.74 7.05 2.60
N GLU A 290 -15.81 8.07 1.75
CA GLU A 290 -16.83 8.14 0.71
C GLU A 290 -16.25 8.69 -0.59
N TYR A 291 -16.85 8.30 -1.71
CA TYR A 291 -16.38 8.69 -3.03
C TYR A 291 -17.52 8.75 -4.04
N SER A 292 -17.23 9.31 -5.22
CA SER A 292 -18.21 9.75 -6.23
C SER A 292 -18.30 8.87 -7.48
N GLY A 293 -17.81 7.64 -7.42
CA GLY A 293 -17.83 6.68 -8.52
C GLY A 293 -17.87 5.24 -8.07
N MET A 294 -18.04 4.34 -9.04
CA MET A 294 -18.13 2.90 -8.80
C MET A 294 -16.76 2.29 -8.45
N ASP A 295 -15.68 2.86 -9.00
CA ASP A 295 -14.32 2.40 -8.75
C ASP A 295 -13.88 2.71 -7.31
N TYR A 296 -13.11 1.78 -6.75
CA TYR A 296 -12.50 1.93 -5.44
C TYR A 296 -11.57 3.15 -5.41
N ARG A 297 -11.75 4.00 -4.38
CA ARG A 297 -11.03 5.28 -4.21
C ARG A 297 -11.13 6.23 -5.40
N SER A 298 -12.32 6.28 -6.03
CA SER A 298 -12.66 7.34 -6.98
C SER A 298 -12.73 8.73 -6.31
N ALA A 299 -12.98 9.77 -7.09
CA ALA A 299 -12.93 11.16 -6.62
C ALA A 299 -13.81 11.38 -5.39
N GLY A 300 -13.29 12.07 -4.38
CA GLY A 300 -13.88 12.27 -3.05
C GLY A 300 -13.11 11.56 -1.93
N CYS A 301 -12.30 10.55 -2.25
CA CYS A 301 -11.57 9.73 -1.28
C CYS A 301 -10.29 10.41 -0.72
N SER A 302 -9.62 11.24 -1.52
CA SER A 302 -8.27 11.75 -1.20
C SER A 302 -8.16 13.28 -1.22
N GLU A 303 -9.16 13.95 -1.80
CA GLU A 303 -9.20 15.38 -1.99
C GLU A 303 -9.28 16.12 -0.65
N GLU A 304 -8.78 17.35 -0.62
CA GLU A 304 -8.85 18.20 0.57
C GLU A 304 -10.25 18.80 0.72
N TYR A 305 -10.90 18.50 1.84
CA TYR A 305 -12.19 19.06 2.20
C TYR A 305 -11.99 20.30 3.05
N HIS A 306 -12.78 21.33 2.75
CA HIS A 306 -12.79 22.58 3.47
C HIS A 306 -13.87 22.51 4.54
N VAL A 307 -13.55 22.91 5.77
CA VAL A 307 -14.53 23.06 6.84
C VAL A 307 -15.33 24.33 6.57
N ILE A 308 -16.61 24.16 6.22
CA ILE A 308 -17.52 25.27 5.90
C ILE A 308 -18.20 25.80 7.16
N GLN A 309 -18.56 24.90 8.06
CA GLN A 309 -19.23 25.22 9.32
C GLN A 309 -18.72 24.25 10.39
N ARG A 310 -18.50 24.79 11.58
CA ARG A 310 -18.13 24.02 12.78
C ARG A 310 -18.84 24.64 13.97
N ASP A 311 -19.85 23.95 14.46
CA ASP A 311 -20.63 24.39 15.61
C ASP A 311 -20.10 23.65 16.84
N LEU A 312 -19.23 24.35 17.59
CA LEU A 312 -18.72 23.90 18.88
C LEU A 312 -19.51 24.60 19.98
N GLU A 313 -20.02 23.80 20.92
CA GLU A 313 -20.88 24.21 22.04
C GLU A 313 -20.82 25.71 22.40
N HIS A 314 -21.75 26.47 21.83
CA HIS A 314 -22.28 27.68 22.46
C HIS A 314 -23.77 27.42 22.71
N ALA A 315 -24.23 27.77 23.91
CA ALA A 315 -25.51 27.37 24.48
C ALA A 315 -26.70 27.30 23.47
N GLY A 316 -27.01 26.09 22.97
CA GLY A 316 -28.26 25.82 22.25
C GLY A 316 -28.20 24.88 21.05
N GLU A 317 -27.04 24.66 20.43
CA GLU A 317 -26.95 24.03 19.09
C GLU A 317 -26.29 22.62 19.10
N ASP A 318 -26.53 21.83 18.05
CA ASP A 318 -25.95 20.50 17.84
C ASP A 318 -24.44 20.58 17.57
N GLU A 319 -23.65 19.59 18.01
CA GLU A 319 -22.24 19.55 17.63
C GLU A 319 -22.13 19.00 16.21
N SER A 320 -21.77 19.87 15.25
CA SER A 320 -21.77 19.52 13.84
C SER A 320 -20.57 20.05 13.08
N LEU A 321 -20.21 19.32 12.03
CA LEU A 321 -19.12 19.64 11.11
C LEU A 321 -19.60 19.49 9.67
N LEU A 322 -19.55 20.59 8.91
CA LEU A 322 -19.85 20.61 7.48
C LEU A 322 -18.55 20.71 6.68
N LEU A 323 -18.32 19.73 5.81
CA LEU A 323 -17.14 19.60 4.97
C LEU A 323 -17.52 19.66 3.49
N GLU A 324 -16.67 20.25 2.65
CA GLU A 324 -16.84 20.25 1.19
C GLU A 324 -15.52 19.97 0.46
N GLY A 325 -15.52 18.97 -0.41
CA GLY A 325 -14.42 18.63 -1.31
C GLY A 325 -14.81 18.81 -2.77
N ASP A 326 -13.92 19.41 -3.57
CA ASP A 326 -14.07 19.45 -5.03
C ASP A 326 -13.67 18.09 -5.61
N ILE A 327 -14.61 17.43 -6.29
CA ILE A 327 -14.43 16.08 -6.88
C ILE A 327 -14.32 16.15 -8.42
N GLY A 328 -14.01 17.33 -8.94
CA GLY A 328 -13.78 17.59 -10.36
C GLY A 328 -15.06 17.70 -11.20
N GLY A 329 -14.92 18.28 -12.39
CA GLY A 329 -16.05 18.43 -13.33
C GLY A 329 -17.15 19.40 -12.87
N GLY A 330 -16.83 20.30 -11.92
CA GLY A 330 -17.77 21.26 -11.36
C GLY A 330 -18.70 20.70 -10.28
N LEU A 331 -18.34 19.55 -9.72
CA LEU A 331 -19.06 18.84 -8.66
C LEU A 331 -18.39 19.01 -7.30
N ILE A 332 -19.19 19.08 -6.24
CA ILE A 332 -18.74 19.10 -4.85
C ILE A 332 -19.33 17.91 -4.12
N LEU A 333 -18.51 17.21 -3.34
CA LEU A 333 -18.98 16.27 -2.32
C LEU A 333 -19.04 17.02 -0.98
N GLN A 334 -20.25 17.20 -0.48
CA GLN A 334 -20.53 17.85 0.80
C GLN A 334 -20.86 16.76 1.83
N ARG A 335 -20.29 16.85 3.04
CA ARG A 335 -20.54 15.90 4.13
C ARG A 335 -20.83 16.68 5.41
N GLN A 336 -21.98 16.44 6.00
CA GLN A 336 -22.32 16.93 7.32
C GLN A 336 -22.24 15.77 8.32
N ILE A 337 -21.46 15.96 9.38
CA ILE A 337 -21.36 15.01 10.49
C ILE A 337 -21.91 15.71 11.73
N ALA A 338 -22.90 15.13 12.38
CA ALA A 338 -23.55 15.75 13.54
C ALA A 338 -23.77 14.75 14.66
N ILE A 339 -23.66 15.19 15.90
CA ILE A 339 -24.11 14.47 17.08
C ILE A 339 -25.34 15.23 17.62
N PRO A 340 -26.57 14.74 17.33
CA PRO A 340 -27.79 15.44 17.71
C PRO A 340 -27.89 15.56 19.23
N LYS A 341 -28.21 16.75 19.72
CA LYS A 341 -28.34 16.99 21.17
C LYS A 341 -29.56 16.29 21.77
N ASP A 342 -30.64 16.18 21.00
CA ASP A 342 -31.88 15.49 21.38
C ASP A 342 -31.73 13.96 21.40
N ASN A 343 -30.73 13.42 20.71
CA ASN A 343 -30.38 12.00 20.74
C ASN A 343 -28.85 11.77 20.79
N SER A 344 -28.29 11.96 21.99
CA SER A 344 -26.85 11.82 22.24
C SER A 344 -26.29 10.40 22.12
N LYS A 345 -27.13 9.40 21.79
CA LYS A 345 -26.72 8.01 21.55
C LYS A 345 -26.26 7.76 20.11
N VAL A 346 -26.61 8.66 19.19
CA VAL A 346 -26.32 8.50 17.77
C VAL A 346 -25.40 9.60 17.26
N PHE A 347 -24.72 9.33 16.16
CA PHE A 347 -24.21 10.39 15.29
C PHE A 347 -24.70 10.15 13.86
N GLU A 348 -24.94 11.22 13.14
CA GLU A 348 -25.47 11.23 11.77
C GLU A 348 -24.39 11.66 10.78
N VAL A 349 -24.39 11.05 9.59
CA VAL A 349 -23.65 11.51 8.42
C VAL A 349 -24.64 11.74 7.27
N ASP A 350 -24.76 12.99 6.83
CA ASP A 350 -25.52 13.42 5.64
C ASP A 350 -24.56 13.87 4.55
N SER A 351 -24.43 13.06 3.51
CA SER A 351 -23.47 13.26 2.42
C SER A 351 -24.21 13.51 1.11
N ARG A 352 -23.73 14.48 0.32
CA ARG A 352 -24.38 14.94 -0.90
C ARG A 352 -23.38 15.23 -2.03
N ILE A 353 -23.70 14.79 -3.24
CA ILE A 353 -22.99 15.22 -4.45
C ILE A 353 -23.79 16.34 -5.13
N LEU A 354 -23.20 17.53 -5.16
CA LEU A 354 -23.82 18.76 -5.65
C LEU A 354 -23.19 19.23 -6.96
N ALA A 355 -24.01 19.62 -7.93
CA ALA A 355 -23.56 20.30 -9.15
C ALA A 355 -23.50 21.82 -8.93
N ARG A 356 -22.30 22.42 -8.97
CA ARG A 356 -22.10 23.87 -8.82
C ARG A 356 -21.76 24.59 -10.11
N LYS A 357 -20.78 24.10 -10.86
CA LYS A 357 -20.21 24.77 -12.04
C LYS A 357 -20.03 23.79 -13.20
N VAL A 358 -21.12 23.15 -13.61
CA VAL A 358 -21.10 22.23 -14.75
C VAL A 358 -20.88 23.03 -16.05
N GLY A 359 -20.03 22.52 -16.95
CA GLY A 359 -19.59 23.23 -18.15
C GLY A 359 -20.73 23.62 -19.10
N ALA A 360 -20.56 24.77 -19.79
CA ALA A 360 -21.48 25.23 -20.82
C ALA A 360 -21.55 24.22 -21.98
N GLY A 361 -22.73 23.67 -22.26
CA GLY A 361 -22.96 22.64 -23.28
C GLY A 361 -23.43 21.28 -22.73
N SER A 362 -23.39 21.08 -21.42
CA SER A 362 -23.83 19.84 -20.73
C SER A 362 -25.34 19.73 -20.51
N GLY A 363 -26.12 20.76 -20.85
CA GLY A 363 -27.54 20.84 -20.51
C GLY A 363 -27.82 20.99 -19.00
N GLY A 364 -26.79 21.25 -18.17
CA GLY A 364 -26.92 21.41 -16.72
C GLY A 364 -26.72 20.11 -15.93
N PHE A 365 -26.33 19.01 -16.59
CA PHE A 365 -26.10 17.71 -15.97
C PHE A 365 -24.61 17.36 -15.94
N SER A 366 -24.19 16.71 -14.86
CA SER A 366 -22.81 16.25 -14.69
C SER A 366 -22.50 14.99 -15.52
N ARG A 367 -21.25 14.51 -15.39
CA ARG A 367 -20.91 13.11 -15.66
C ARG A 367 -21.71 12.15 -14.76
N LEU A 368 -21.71 10.86 -15.10
CA LEU A 368 -22.17 9.81 -14.18
C LEU A 368 -21.37 9.84 -12.89
N VAL A 369 -22.10 9.75 -11.77
CA VAL A 369 -21.58 9.71 -10.41
C VAL A 369 -22.44 8.79 -9.56
N CYS A 370 -21.80 8.17 -8.58
CA CYS A 370 -22.45 7.39 -7.54
C CYS A 370 -21.85 7.81 -6.20
N LEU A 371 -22.67 8.19 -5.23
CA LEU A 371 -22.22 8.37 -3.86
C LEU A 371 -22.07 6.99 -3.21
N ARG A 372 -20.83 6.62 -2.89
CA ARG A 372 -20.49 5.36 -2.25
C ARG A 372 -19.92 5.64 -0.87
N VAL A 373 -20.57 5.10 0.15
CA VAL A 373 -20.15 5.14 1.55
C VAL A 373 -19.43 3.84 1.86
N HIS A 374 -18.20 3.94 2.36
CA HIS A 374 -17.27 2.81 2.55
C HIS A 374 -16.60 2.86 3.93
N PRO A 375 -17.32 2.50 5.00
CA PRO A 375 -16.73 2.35 6.32
C PRO A 375 -16.05 0.98 6.46
N THR A 376 -14.84 0.97 7.02
CA THR A 376 -14.13 -0.25 7.42
C THR A 376 -14.14 -0.37 8.94
N PHE A 377 -14.90 -1.31 9.49
CA PHE A 377 -14.96 -1.58 10.92
C PHE A 377 -13.93 -2.63 11.35
N SER A 378 -13.36 -2.44 12.54
CA SER A 378 -12.44 -3.39 13.17
C SER A 378 -13.22 -4.41 14.00
N LEU A 379 -12.86 -5.70 13.87
CA LEU A 379 -13.47 -6.79 14.62
C LEU A 379 -12.55 -7.22 15.76
N LEU A 380 -13.07 -7.30 16.99
CA LEU A 380 -12.30 -7.81 18.12
C LEU A 380 -12.35 -9.34 18.17
N HIS A 381 -13.52 -9.91 17.88
CA HIS A 381 -13.75 -11.34 17.85
C HIS A 381 -14.31 -11.76 16.48
N PRO A 382 -13.49 -11.80 15.41
CA PRO A 382 -13.99 -11.99 14.04
C PRO A 382 -14.87 -13.23 13.88
N THR A 383 -14.54 -14.34 14.55
CA THR A 383 -15.31 -15.61 14.48
C THR A 383 -16.62 -15.59 15.25
N GLU A 384 -16.84 -14.58 16.10
CA GLU A 384 -18.03 -14.39 16.94
C GLU A 384 -18.78 -13.12 16.54
N SER A 385 -18.45 -12.56 15.38
CA SER A 385 -19.08 -11.37 14.81
C SER A 385 -19.83 -11.71 13.52
N PHE A 386 -20.98 -11.11 13.33
CA PHE A 386 -21.80 -11.28 12.13
C PHE A 386 -22.65 -10.03 11.88
N VAL A 387 -23.13 -9.86 10.65
CA VAL A 387 -24.04 -8.77 10.29
C VAL A 387 -25.46 -9.34 10.20
N ALA A 388 -26.43 -8.67 10.83
CA ALA A 388 -27.83 -9.07 10.78
C ALA A 388 -28.72 -7.95 10.27
N PHE A 389 -29.74 -8.30 9.49
CA PHE A 389 -30.77 -7.36 9.03
C PHE A 389 -32.03 -8.06 8.53
N THR A 390 -33.10 -7.29 8.35
CA THR A 390 -34.31 -7.71 7.65
C THR A 390 -34.41 -6.97 6.33
N SER A 391 -34.56 -7.68 5.22
CA SER A 391 -34.70 -7.09 3.88
C SER A 391 -36.08 -6.45 3.68
N ILE A 392 -36.22 -5.64 2.62
CA ILE A 392 -37.49 -5.00 2.24
C ILE A 392 -38.60 -6.04 2.00
N ASP A 393 -38.27 -7.23 1.48
CA ASP A 393 -39.24 -8.33 1.32
C ASP A 393 -39.60 -9.07 2.63
N GLY A 394 -38.99 -8.69 3.76
CA GLY A 394 -39.20 -9.30 5.06
C GLY A 394 -38.32 -10.52 5.36
N SER A 395 -37.43 -10.92 4.45
CA SER A 395 -36.44 -11.98 4.71
C SER A 395 -35.42 -11.53 5.76
N LYS A 396 -35.03 -12.46 6.65
CA LYS A 396 -34.04 -12.20 7.71
C LYS A 396 -32.70 -12.79 7.30
N HIS A 397 -31.63 -12.03 7.50
CA HIS A 397 -30.27 -12.39 7.11
C HIS A 397 -29.34 -12.35 8.31
N GLU A 398 -28.49 -13.38 8.40
CA GLU A 398 -27.31 -13.40 9.27
C GLU A 398 -26.11 -13.73 8.38
N VAL A 399 -25.24 -12.74 8.18
CA VAL A 399 -24.10 -12.82 7.28
C VAL A 399 -22.84 -12.97 8.10
N TRP A 400 -22.24 -14.15 8.02
CA TRP A 400 -21.02 -14.52 8.75
C TRP A 400 -19.77 -14.30 7.91
N PRO A 401 -18.57 -14.16 8.52
CA PRO A 401 -17.31 -13.93 7.81
C PRO A 401 -17.00 -14.94 6.70
N GLU A 402 -17.43 -16.21 6.85
CA GLU A 402 -17.23 -17.26 5.86
C GLU A 402 -18.03 -17.02 4.56
N SER A 403 -19.00 -16.10 4.59
CA SER A 403 -19.81 -15.74 3.42
C SER A 403 -19.03 -14.91 2.39
N GLY A 404 -17.84 -14.39 2.75
CA GLY A 404 -17.06 -13.52 1.86
C GLY A 404 -17.82 -12.26 1.46
N GLU A 405 -17.69 -11.84 0.20
CA GLU A 405 -18.36 -10.65 -0.30
C GLU A 405 -19.83 -10.93 -0.68
N GLN A 406 -20.74 -10.09 -0.19
CA GLN A 406 -22.18 -10.19 -0.43
C GLN A 406 -22.74 -8.86 -0.95
N HIS A 407 -23.64 -8.94 -1.93
CA HIS A 407 -24.29 -7.79 -2.56
C HIS A 407 -25.80 -7.87 -2.40
N TYR A 408 -26.43 -6.78 -2.00
CA TYR A 408 -27.88 -6.68 -1.80
C TYR A 408 -28.44 -5.52 -2.61
N GLU A 409 -29.45 -5.81 -3.44
CA GLU A 409 -30.09 -4.86 -4.34
C GLU A 409 -31.60 -5.14 -4.43
N GLY A 410 -32.39 -4.15 -4.85
CA GLY A 410 -33.84 -4.29 -4.99
C GLY A 410 -34.51 -4.69 -3.67
N ASN A 411 -35.39 -5.70 -3.71
CA ASN A 411 -36.16 -6.14 -2.54
C ASN A 411 -35.32 -6.86 -1.47
N LEU A 412 -34.06 -7.21 -1.78
CA LEU A 412 -33.14 -7.85 -0.84
C LEU A 412 -32.33 -6.84 -0.02
N LEU A 413 -32.39 -5.54 -0.34
CA LEU A 413 -31.76 -4.49 0.45
C LEU A 413 -32.21 -4.55 1.92
N PRO A 414 -31.33 -4.24 2.90
CA PRO A 414 -31.75 -4.01 4.27
C PRO A 414 -32.85 -2.94 4.31
N ASN A 415 -33.89 -3.18 5.11
CA ASN A 415 -35.04 -2.28 5.24
C ASN A 415 -34.71 -1.06 6.12
N GLY A 416 -33.72 -0.29 5.68
CA GLY A 416 -33.26 0.94 6.33
C GLY A 416 -32.38 0.72 7.56
N GLU A 417 -32.03 -0.52 7.88
CA GLU A 417 -31.22 -0.86 9.05
C GLU A 417 -30.45 -2.17 8.84
N TRP A 418 -29.20 -2.18 9.29
CA TRP A 418 -28.44 -3.40 9.56
C TRP A 418 -27.60 -3.23 10.84
N VAL A 419 -27.23 -4.34 11.47
CA VAL A 419 -26.45 -4.34 12.72
C VAL A 419 -25.23 -5.22 12.58
N LEU A 420 -24.06 -4.71 12.96
CA LEU A 420 -22.84 -5.49 13.17
C LEU A 420 -22.77 -5.94 14.63
N ILE A 421 -22.85 -7.24 14.85
CA ILE A 421 -22.94 -7.85 16.19
C ILE A 421 -21.58 -8.43 16.58
N ASP A 422 -21.13 -8.21 17.81
CA ASP A 422 -20.04 -8.96 18.46
C ASP A 422 -20.62 -9.70 19.67
N LYS A 423 -20.76 -11.03 19.55
CA LYS A 423 -21.39 -11.86 20.58
C LYS A 423 -20.59 -11.90 21.87
N CYS A 424 -19.26 -11.85 21.79
CA CYS A 424 -18.38 -11.89 22.95
C CYS A 424 -18.49 -10.62 23.79
N LEU A 425 -18.69 -9.48 23.13
CA LEU A 425 -18.92 -8.20 23.81
C LEU A 425 -20.38 -7.99 24.25
N GLY A 426 -21.33 -8.71 23.64
CA GLY A 426 -22.75 -8.44 23.83
C GLY A 426 -23.15 -7.06 23.28
N LEU A 427 -22.50 -6.61 22.21
CA LEU A 427 -22.70 -5.29 21.61
C LEU A 427 -23.08 -5.40 20.14
N GLY A 428 -23.94 -4.49 19.68
CA GLY A 428 -24.28 -4.28 18.28
C GLY A 428 -24.04 -2.85 17.85
N LEU A 429 -23.37 -2.65 16.71
CA LEU A 429 -23.30 -1.37 16.01
C LEU A 429 -24.41 -1.34 14.95
N ILE A 430 -25.47 -0.61 15.22
CA ILE A 430 -26.56 -0.38 14.29
C ILE A 430 -26.16 0.73 13.32
N ASN A 431 -26.42 0.54 12.03
CA ASN A 431 -26.43 1.62 11.05
C ASN A 431 -27.83 1.72 10.43
N ARG A 432 -28.48 2.87 10.59
CA ARG A 432 -29.79 3.17 10.00
C ARG A 432 -29.63 4.16 8.86
N PHE A 433 -30.33 3.94 7.77
CA PHE A 433 -30.22 4.79 6.57
C PHE A 433 -31.57 4.94 5.88
N ASN A 434 -31.71 6.03 5.13
CA ASN A 434 -32.90 6.24 4.31
C ASN A 434 -32.91 5.32 3.09
N ILE A 435 -33.88 4.41 3.02
CA ILE A 435 -34.03 3.43 1.93
C ILE A 435 -34.13 4.10 0.56
N SER A 436 -34.74 5.28 0.48
CA SER A 436 -34.89 5.99 -0.81
C SER A 436 -33.56 6.49 -1.39
N ASP A 437 -32.54 6.68 -0.53
CA ASP A 437 -31.22 7.19 -0.89
C ASP A 437 -30.26 6.08 -1.35
N VAL A 438 -30.55 4.81 -1.01
CA VAL A 438 -29.68 3.65 -1.26
C VAL A 438 -30.26 2.76 -2.38
N ARG A 439 -29.38 2.24 -3.24
CA ARG A 439 -29.70 1.29 -4.31
C ARG A 439 -28.98 -0.03 -4.17
N LYS A 440 -27.83 -0.03 -3.51
CA LYS A 440 -27.02 -1.22 -3.29
C LYS A 440 -26.35 -1.16 -1.91
N CYS A 441 -26.36 -2.30 -1.23
CA CYS A 441 -25.59 -2.54 -0.01
C CYS A 441 -24.56 -3.63 -0.28
N LEU A 442 -23.37 -3.49 0.29
CA LEU A 442 -22.30 -4.49 0.15
C LEU A 442 -21.71 -4.81 1.52
N ILE A 443 -21.52 -6.11 1.78
CA ILE A 443 -20.81 -6.61 2.96
C ILE A 443 -19.56 -7.32 2.47
N HIS A 444 -18.38 -6.87 2.91
CA HIS A 444 -17.11 -7.51 2.57
C HIS A 444 -16.30 -7.78 3.84
N TRP A 445 -15.97 -9.05 4.07
CA TRP A 445 -15.19 -9.48 5.23
C TRP A 445 -13.71 -9.55 4.89
N GLY A 446 -12.89 -8.83 5.65
CA GLY A 446 -11.43 -8.89 5.61
C GLY A 446 -10.85 -9.66 6.79
N THR A 447 -9.52 -9.74 6.87
CA THR A 447 -8.82 -10.37 8.01
C THR A 447 -8.93 -9.48 9.25
N GLY A 448 -10.00 -9.66 10.04
CA GLY A 448 -10.26 -8.89 11.25
C GLY A 448 -10.99 -7.56 11.02
N THR A 449 -11.58 -7.37 9.84
CA THR A 449 -12.36 -6.17 9.48
C THR A 449 -13.63 -6.54 8.71
N VAL A 450 -14.58 -5.62 8.68
CA VAL A 450 -15.76 -5.72 7.82
C VAL A 450 -16.10 -4.37 7.20
N ASN A 451 -16.40 -4.39 5.91
CA ASN A 451 -16.87 -3.24 5.14
C ASN A 451 -18.38 -3.33 4.96
N LEU A 452 -19.10 -2.27 5.35
CA LEU A 452 -20.56 -2.18 5.26
C LEU A 452 -20.92 -0.99 4.38
N GLU A 453 -20.99 -1.22 3.08
CA GLU A 453 -21.10 -0.12 2.12
C GLU A 453 -22.54 0.21 1.75
N LEU A 454 -22.81 1.50 1.56
CA LEU A 454 -24.06 2.01 0.99
C LEU A 454 -23.76 2.73 -0.31
N TRP A 455 -24.53 2.43 -1.35
CA TRP A 455 -24.35 3.00 -2.68
C TRP A 455 -25.65 3.67 -3.11
N SER A 456 -25.55 4.88 -3.61
CA SER A 456 -26.67 5.57 -4.25
C SER A 456 -26.90 5.00 -5.65
N GLU A 457 -27.84 5.60 -6.38
CA GLU A 457 -27.97 5.36 -7.82
C GLU A 457 -26.75 5.90 -8.58
N ASP A 458 -26.35 5.22 -9.66
CA ASP A 458 -25.37 5.72 -10.62
C ASP A 458 -26.07 6.54 -11.71
N ARG A 459 -26.01 7.87 -11.59
CA ARG A 459 -26.68 8.78 -12.52
C ARG A 459 -26.02 10.16 -12.58
N PRO A 460 -26.29 10.97 -13.61
CA PRO A 460 -25.91 12.38 -13.60
C PRO A 460 -26.65 13.15 -12.51
N VAL A 461 -26.01 14.18 -11.97
CA VAL A 461 -26.61 15.14 -11.03
C VAL A 461 -26.77 16.52 -11.68
N SER A 462 -27.80 17.25 -11.25
CA SER A 462 -28.00 18.67 -11.52
C SER A 462 -28.08 19.45 -10.22
N LYS A 463 -28.17 20.78 -10.29
CA LYS A 463 -28.32 21.64 -9.12
C LYS A 463 -29.62 21.34 -8.35
N GLU A 464 -30.66 20.89 -9.05
CA GLU A 464 -31.98 20.56 -8.53
C GLU A 464 -32.13 19.08 -8.17
N SER A 465 -31.18 18.22 -8.57
CA SER A 465 -31.25 16.76 -8.41
C SER A 465 -29.95 16.16 -7.86
N PRO A 466 -29.49 16.58 -6.66
CA PRO A 466 -28.28 16.02 -6.06
C PRO A 466 -28.45 14.52 -5.74
N LEU A 467 -27.33 13.82 -5.57
CA LEU A 467 -27.33 12.53 -4.86
C LEU A 467 -27.15 12.80 -3.37
N ARG A 468 -27.80 12.01 -2.53
CA ARG A 468 -27.73 12.10 -1.08
C ARG A 468 -27.69 10.69 -0.51
N ILE A 469 -26.90 10.48 0.55
CA ILE A 469 -27.02 9.35 1.47
C ILE A 469 -27.01 9.95 2.87
N CYS A 470 -28.01 9.60 3.65
CA CYS A 470 -28.17 10.01 5.04
C CYS A 470 -28.29 8.76 5.89
N HIS A 471 -27.42 8.64 6.89
CA HIS A 471 -27.42 7.52 7.80
C HIS A 471 -26.92 7.88 9.19
N GLU A 472 -27.20 7.04 10.18
CA GLU A 472 -26.78 7.23 11.56
C GLU A 472 -26.20 5.94 12.13
N TYR A 473 -25.42 6.07 13.20
CA TYR A 473 -24.88 4.94 13.95
C TYR A 473 -25.29 4.99 15.41
N GLU A 474 -25.68 3.84 15.96
CA GLU A 474 -26.01 3.65 17.38
C GLU A 474 -25.33 2.39 17.89
N VAL A 475 -24.85 2.38 19.14
CA VAL A 475 -24.40 1.16 19.80
C VAL A 475 -25.46 0.70 20.80
N VAL A 476 -25.83 -0.57 20.70
CA VAL A 476 -26.81 -1.21 21.59
C VAL A 476 -26.20 -2.43 22.28
N GLU A 477 -26.71 -2.74 23.46
CA GLU A 477 -26.44 -4.02 24.11
C GLU A 477 -27.32 -5.11 23.47
N ILE A 478 -26.73 -6.27 23.20
CA ILE A 478 -27.41 -7.44 22.63
C ILE A 478 -27.39 -8.53 23.69
N SER A 479 -28.59 -8.96 24.06
CA SER A 479 -28.85 -9.98 25.08
C SER A 479 -28.69 -11.41 24.58
#